data_AF-A0A7Y4ZNB0-F1
#
_entry.id   AF-A0A7Y4ZNB0-F1
#
_cell.length_a   1.000
_cell.length_b   1.000
_cell.length_c   1.000
_cell.angle_alpha   90.00
_cell.angle_beta   90.00
_cell.angle_gamma   90.00
#
_symmetry.space_group_name_H-M   'P 1'
#
loop_
_entity.id
_entity.type
_entity.pdbx_description
1 polymer ?
#
loop_
_entity_poly.entity_id
_entity_poly.type
_entity_poly.pdbx_seq_one_letter_code
_entity_poly.pdbx_strand_id
1 'polypeptide(L)'
;MGPRRTLVPTLILLGAAFVGVASCREPTQMVVSFKTNACGDAPDLGIVTAPSPQEAQRRVAGGELTTTQTACVGPSMLGTLTLTPGGESGGTVVAVLALRGKRPEDCLRDPAVAGCITSRRRFAFLDHTPLAIEISLDLDCEGKACDAFTTCSRGSCVDARVECEANGTCSEPGHSLDGGLLPDAPGIPDAGPIVLPDTGLPMDGSTPDLCPARKTCRNGTGCPSTELCCLLSDPGTSCSGTSGGGSCAVKGCCASDVPCPAGSECCAESGQTTCVAGTACTAPRLCATGADCRAGEVCSPLLGAPLLSARGNGTLPPPLYCMQPDGGGPVVRDGGVSVADAGVAVAVP
;
A
#
# COMPACT_ATOMS: atom_id res chain seq x y z
N MET A 1 42.65 30.82 -77.70
CA MET A 1 43.28 30.37 -76.43
C MET A 1 42.26 30.55 -75.32
N GLY A 2 41.55 29.47 -74.95
CA GLY A 2 40.54 29.51 -73.90
C GLY A 2 41.01 28.73 -72.68
N PRO A 3 40.88 29.25 -71.45
CA PRO A 3 41.26 28.52 -70.26
C PRO A 3 40.18 27.50 -69.89
N ARG A 4 40.64 26.28 -69.65
CA ARG A 4 39.87 25.08 -69.31
C ARG A 4 39.16 25.27 -67.97
N ARG A 5 37.84 25.03 -67.96
CA ARG A 5 37.04 24.91 -66.73
C ARG A 5 37.32 23.56 -66.08
N THR A 6 38.00 23.56 -64.93
CA THR A 6 38.18 22.40 -64.05
C THR A 6 36.91 22.21 -63.22
N LEU A 7 36.13 21.19 -63.56
CA LEU A 7 35.09 20.61 -62.71
C LEU A 7 35.78 19.72 -61.67
N VAL A 8 35.80 20.14 -60.40
CA VAL A 8 36.17 19.27 -59.27
C VAL A 8 34.88 18.82 -58.59
N PRO A 9 34.63 17.50 -58.47
CA PRO A 9 33.41 16.97 -57.87
C PRO A 9 33.50 17.07 -56.34
N THR A 10 32.60 17.84 -55.75
CA THR A 10 32.32 17.83 -54.31
C THR A 10 31.53 16.56 -54.00
N LEU A 11 32.22 15.45 -53.74
CA LEU A 11 31.60 14.13 -53.54
C LEU A 11 32.02 13.54 -52.18
N ILE A 12 31.02 13.31 -51.33
CA ILE A 12 30.95 12.34 -50.22
C ILE A 12 31.83 12.64 -48.99
N LEU A 13 31.26 13.33 -48.01
CA LEU A 13 31.72 13.31 -46.60
C LEU A 13 30.52 13.45 -45.64
N LEU A 14 29.42 12.74 -45.93
CA LEU A 14 28.27 12.56 -45.03
C LEU A 14 27.80 11.10 -45.17
N GLY A 15 28.24 10.21 -44.30
CA GLY A 15 27.68 8.85 -44.28
C GLY A 15 28.55 7.77 -43.65
N ALA A 16 28.95 7.91 -42.38
CA ALA A 16 29.52 6.80 -41.61
C ALA A 16 29.54 7.08 -40.09
N ALA A 17 28.42 7.50 -39.49
CA ALA A 17 28.37 7.76 -38.05
C ALA A 17 27.07 7.33 -37.37
N PHE A 18 26.39 6.28 -37.86
CA PHE A 18 25.14 5.80 -37.25
C PHE A 18 24.96 4.28 -37.35
N VAL A 19 25.98 3.49 -36.99
CA VAL A 19 25.84 2.03 -36.82
C VAL A 19 26.57 1.62 -35.54
N GLY A 20 25.88 1.76 -34.40
CA GLY A 20 26.45 1.40 -33.09
C GLY A 20 25.49 1.43 -31.90
N VAL A 21 24.20 1.69 -32.09
CA VAL A 21 23.18 1.60 -31.02
C VAL A 21 22.59 0.19 -30.86
N ALA A 22 23.26 -0.83 -31.40
CA ALA A 22 22.76 -2.19 -31.35
C ALA A 22 23.05 -2.84 -29.99
N SER A 23 21.96 -2.96 -29.22
CA SER A 23 21.67 -4.08 -28.31
C SER A 23 22.45 -4.15 -26.99
N CYS A 24 22.47 -3.04 -26.24
CA CYS A 24 22.49 -3.18 -24.78
C CYS A 24 21.16 -3.81 -24.37
N ARG A 25 21.12 -5.13 -24.21
CA ARG A 25 19.99 -5.82 -23.58
C ARG A 25 19.92 -5.38 -22.12
N GLU A 26 18.71 -5.29 -21.58
CA GLU A 26 18.53 -4.98 -20.17
C GLU A 26 19.21 -6.05 -19.30
N PRO A 27 19.81 -5.67 -18.17
CA PRO A 27 20.42 -6.63 -17.27
C PRO A 27 19.35 -7.54 -16.66
N THR A 28 19.63 -8.83 -16.58
CA THR A 28 18.83 -9.77 -15.79
C THR A 28 18.99 -9.42 -14.31
N GLN A 29 17.94 -8.86 -13.71
CA GLN A 29 17.93 -8.50 -12.29
C GLN A 29 16.55 -8.72 -11.70
N MET A 30 16.48 -8.89 -10.38
CA MET A 30 15.23 -8.95 -9.64
C MET A 30 15.25 -7.93 -8.52
N VAL A 31 14.27 -7.02 -8.51
CA VAL A 31 14.04 -6.08 -7.42
C VAL A 31 12.94 -6.64 -6.52
N VAL A 32 13.29 -6.89 -5.26
CA VAL A 32 12.37 -7.39 -4.24
C VAL A 32 11.96 -6.21 -3.36
N SER A 33 10.68 -5.84 -3.36
CA SER A 33 10.12 -4.87 -2.42
C SER A 33 9.54 -5.58 -1.19
N PHE A 34 9.80 -5.04 -0.01
CA PHE A 34 9.26 -5.58 1.25
C PHE A 34 8.23 -4.61 1.83
N LYS A 35 7.01 -5.10 2.03
CA LYS A 35 5.93 -4.33 2.64
C LYS A 35 5.43 -4.98 3.92
N THR A 36 4.89 -4.17 4.82
CA THR A 36 4.26 -4.65 6.06
C THR A 36 3.18 -3.68 6.52
N ASN A 37 2.17 -4.18 7.21
CA ASN A 37 1.20 -3.37 7.95
C ASN A 37 1.62 -3.17 9.44
N ALA A 38 2.82 -3.62 9.82
CA ALA A 38 3.34 -3.59 11.20
C ALA A 38 4.39 -2.48 11.46
N CYS A 39 4.51 -1.46 10.60
CA CYS A 39 5.55 -0.43 10.77
C CYS A 39 5.44 0.37 12.08
N GLY A 40 4.26 0.42 12.70
CA GLY A 40 4.06 1.07 14.00
C GLY A 40 4.74 0.39 15.18
N ASP A 41 5.12 -0.89 15.04
CA ASP A 41 5.69 -1.71 16.12
C ASP A 41 7.23 -1.73 16.15
N ALA A 42 7.87 -0.78 15.44
CA ALA A 42 9.32 -0.68 15.27
C ALA A 42 9.95 -2.03 14.83
N PRO A 43 9.62 -2.51 13.62
CA PRO A 43 10.03 -3.84 13.19
C PRO A 43 11.52 -3.89 12.80
N ASP A 44 12.18 -4.98 13.17
CA ASP A 44 13.48 -5.38 12.61
C ASP A 44 13.26 -6.44 11.51
N LEU A 45 13.71 -6.16 10.30
CA LEU A 45 13.67 -7.06 9.16
C LEU A 45 15.02 -7.78 9.01
N GLY A 46 15.00 -9.10 8.97
CA GLY A 46 16.10 -9.94 8.51
C GLY A 46 15.76 -10.58 7.17
N ILE A 47 16.73 -10.62 6.26
CA ILE A 47 16.56 -11.22 4.94
C ILE A 47 17.60 -12.32 4.75
N VAL A 48 17.13 -13.49 4.30
CA VAL A 48 17.95 -14.60 3.86
C VAL A 48 17.73 -14.81 2.37
N THR A 49 18.82 -14.93 1.62
CA THR A 49 18.78 -15.27 0.20
C THR A 49 19.56 -16.55 -0.06
N ALA A 50 19.07 -17.37 -0.98
CA ALA A 50 19.69 -18.62 -1.37
C ALA A 50 19.28 -19.02 -2.80
N PRO A 51 20.09 -19.84 -3.49
CA PRO A 51 19.76 -20.32 -4.83
C PRO A 51 18.60 -21.33 -4.86
N SER A 52 18.38 -22.07 -3.76
CA SER A 52 17.29 -23.07 -3.66
C SER A 52 16.53 -22.99 -2.32
N PRO A 53 15.30 -23.54 -2.24
CA PRO A 53 14.51 -23.55 -1.00
C PRO A 53 15.16 -24.36 0.13
N GLN A 54 15.85 -25.45 -0.21
CA GLN A 54 16.55 -26.28 0.76
C GLN A 54 17.75 -25.54 1.35
N GLU A 55 18.51 -24.82 0.50
CA GLU A 55 19.62 -23.99 0.98
C GLU A 55 19.12 -22.82 1.83
N ALA A 56 18.01 -22.18 1.43
CA ALA A 56 17.37 -21.16 2.26
C ALA A 56 16.98 -21.72 3.63
N GLN A 57 16.36 -22.90 3.67
CA GLN A 57 15.98 -23.56 4.92
C GLN A 57 17.20 -23.91 5.79
N ARG A 58 18.32 -24.36 5.19
CA ARG A 58 19.56 -24.61 5.92
C ARG A 58 20.11 -23.33 6.56
N ARG A 59 20.18 -22.23 5.80
CA ARG A 59 20.65 -20.93 6.31
C ARG A 59 19.75 -20.40 7.42
N VAL A 60 18.44 -20.50 7.24
CA VAL A 60 17.45 -20.13 8.27
C VAL A 60 17.68 -20.95 9.54
N ALA A 61 17.83 -22.28 9.42
CA ALA A 61 18.12 -23.15 10.56
C ALA A 61 19.47 -22.85 11.23
N GLY A 62 20.45 -22.36 10.46
CA GLY A 62 21.74 -21.88 10.96
C GLY A 62 21.70 -20.48 11.58
N GLY A 63 20.58 -19.76 11.47
CA GLY A 63 20.49 -18.36 11.90
C GLY A 63 21.29 -17.39 11.03
N GLU A 64 21.58 -17.75 9.78
CA GLU A 64 22.37 -16.96 8.85
C GLU A 64 21.49 -15.92 8.14
N LEU A 65 21.81 -14.63 8.34
CA LEU A 65 21.16 -13.51 7.66
C LEU A 65 22.07 -12.98 6.56
N THR A 66 21.49 -12.68 5.39
CA THR A 66 22.19 -11.99 4.29
C THR A 66 22.29 -10.49 4.59
N THR A 67 21.20 -9.90 5.09
CA THR A 67 21.14 -8.49 5.43
C THR A 67 20.03 -8.23 6.45
N THR A 68 20.08 -7.08 7.11
CA THR A 68 19.08 -6.64 8.08
C THR A 68 18.71 -5.18 7.84
N GLN A 69 17.51 -4.80 8.28
CA GLN A 69 17.01 -3.44 8.23
C GLN A 69 16.17 -3.17 9.48
N THR A 70 16.44 -2.06 10.18
CA THR A 70 15.87 -1.77 11.51
C THR A 70 14.75 -0.72 11.50
N ALA A 71 14.33 -0.26 10.32
CA ALA A 71 13.34 0.79 10.20
C ALA A 71 12.58 0.72 8.87
N CYS A 72 11.30 1.11 8.93
CA CYS A 72 10.50 1.35 7.73
C CYS A 72 10.92 2.64 7.03
N VAL A 73 10.93 2.63 5.70
CA VAL A 73 11.16 3.80 4.85
C VAL A 73 9.89 4.62 4.65
N GLY A 74 8.71 4.00 4.82
CA GLY A 74 7.41 4.65 4.71
C GLY A 74 6.35 4.04 5.63
N PRO A 75 5.06 4.37 5.48
CA PRO A 75 4.00 3.88 6.37
C PRO A 75 3.82 2.36 6.32
N SER A 76 4.17 1.73 5.21
CA SER A 76 4.02 0.27 5.00
C SER A 76 5.18 -0.36 4.23
N MET A 77 6.27 0.40 4.03
CA MET A 77 7.39 -0.01 3.18
C MET A 77 8.63 -0.21 4.05
N LEU A 78 9.18 -1.41 4.03
CA LEU A 78 10.44 -1.72 4.72
C LEU A 78 11.59 -1.28 3.83
N GLY A 79 11.73 -1.84 2.64
CA GLY A 79 12.84 -1.48 1.74
C GLY A 79 12.83 -2.29 0.45
N THR A 80 13.93 -2.22 -0.29
CA THR A 80 14.12 -2.96 -1.54
C THR A 80 15.47 -3.69 -1.55
N LEU A 81 15.50 -4.91 -2.10
CA LEU A 81 16.71 -5.68 -2.33
C LEU A 81 16.83 -6.03 -3.81
N THR A 82 17.97 -5.69 -4.44
CA THR A 82 18.25 -6.08 -5.81
C THR A 82 19.10 -7.35 -5.82
N LEU A 83 18.63 -8.35 -6.57
CA LEU A 83 19.28 -9.63 -6.77
C LEU A 83 19.69 -9.77 -8.23
N THR A 84 20.88 -10.29 -8.46
CA THR A 84 21.38 -10.65 -9.79
C THR A 84 21.54 -12.16 -9.88
N PRO A 85 21.29 -12.77 -11.05
CA PRO A 85 21.47 -14.20 -11.22
C PRO A 85 22.90 -14.62 -10.91
N GLY A 86 23.03 -15.75 -10.22
CA GLY A 86 24.29 -16.45 -10.02
C GLY A 86 24.44 -17.60 -11.02
N GLY A 87 25.05 -18.70 -10.57
CA GLY A 87 25.18 -19.92 -11.39
C GLY A 87 23.87 -20.72 -11.55
N GLU A 88 22.82 -20.42 -10.78
CA GLU A 88 21.51 -21.07 -10.87
C GLU A 88 20.46 -20.11 -11.48
N SER A 89 19.47 -20.66 -12.18
CA SER A 89 18.44 -19.91 -12.92
C SER A 89 17.32 -19.35 -12.03
N GLY A 90 17.44 -19.44 -10.71
CA GLY A 90 16.42 -18.98 -9.78
C GLY A 90 16.96 -18.70 -8.39
N GLY A 91 16.04 -18.42 -7.48
CA GLY A 91 16.39 -18.11 -6.10
C GLY A 91 15.21 -18.22 -5.16
N THR A 92 15.54 -18.21 -3.87
CA THR A 92 14.59 -18.13 -2.76
C THR A 92 14.99 -16.98 -1.86
N VAL A 93 14.00 -16.15 -1.52
CA VAL A 93 14.12 -15.09 -0.52
C VAL A 93 13.22 -15.44 0.65
N VAL A 94 13.79 -15.40 1.85
CA VAL A 94 13.07 -15.52 3.11
C VAL A 94 13.19 -14.19 3.85
N ALA A 95 12.06 -13.55 4.08
CA ALA A 95 11.96 -12.34 4.88
C ALA A 95 11.42 -12.70 6.25
N VAL A 96 12.09 -12.20 7.29
CA VAL A 96 11.72 -12.42 8.69
C VAL A 96 11.56 -11.06 9.36
N LEU A 97 10.34 -10.72 9.74
CA LEU A 97 10.03 -9.52 10.49
C LEU A 97 9.93 -9.87 11.97
N ALA A 98 10.77 -9.25 12.78
CA ALA A 98 10.74 -9.33 14.22
C ALA A 98 10.04 -8.08 14.78
N LEU A 99 9.03 -8.30 15.61
CA LEU A 99 8.21 -7.27 16.23
C LEU A 99 8.50 -7.18 17.74
N ARG A 100 8.10 -6.07 18.36
CA ARG A 100 8.08 -5.89 19.82
C ARG A 100 9.46 -6.11 20.47
N GLY A 101 10.50 -5.58 19.82
CA GLY A 101 11.90 -5.63 20.31
C GLY A 101 12.58 -6.98 20.16
N LYS A 102 11.98 -7.92 19.43
CA LYS A 102 12.64 -9.17 19.03
C LYS A 102 13.68 -8.90 17.95
N ARG A 103 14.65 -9.80 17.87
CA ARG A 103 15.64 -9.80 16.80
C ARG A 103 15.29 -10.81 15.71
N PRO A 104 15.62 -10.54 14.44
CA PRO A 104 15.38 -11.49 13.36
C PRO A 104 16.06 -12.86 13.57
N GLU A 105 17.23 -12.92 14.21
CA GLU A 105 17.91 -14.20 14.47
C GLU A 105 17.14 -15.09 15.44
N ASP A 106 16.41 -14.51 16.40
CA ASP A 106 15.58 -15.27 17.32
C ASP A 106 14.35 -15.83 16.60
N CYS A 107 13.77 -15.05 15.68
CA CYS A 107 12.66 -15.48 14.83
C CYS A 107 13.06 -16.54 13.79
N LEU A 108 14.33 -16.58 13.36
CA LEU A 108 14.83 -17.65 12.49
C LEU A 108 14.91 -19.00 13.21
N ARG A 109 15.28 -19.01 14.50
CA ARG A 109 15.40 -20.24 15.30
C ARG A 109 14.05 -20.85 15.63
N ASP A 110 13.06 -20.00 15.89
CA ASP A 110 11.69 -20.43 16.17
C ASP A 110 10.68 -19.46 15.51
N PRO A 111 10.26 -19.74 14.26
CA PRO A 111 9.33 -18.89 13.53
C PRO A 111 7.89 -18.97 14.07
N ALA A 112 7.58 -19.94 14.94
CA ALA A 112 6.25 -20.10 15.52
C ALA A 112 6.03 -19.21 16.76
N VAL A 113 7.07 -18.51 17.24
CA VAL A 113 6.93 -17.63 18.40
C VAL A 113 6.16 -16.37 18.01
N ALA A 114 5.29 -15.92 18.91
CA ALA A 114 4.67 -14.60 18.82
C ALA A 114 5.72 -13.50 18.59
N GLY A 115 5.38 -12.51 17.78
CA GLY A 115 6.22 -11.40 17.37
C GLY A 115 7.16 -11.71 16.20
N CYS A 116 7.00 -12.86 15.55
CA CYS A 116 7.78 -13.24 14.37
C CYS A 116 6.85 -13.46 13.17
N ILE A 117 7.11 -12.78 12.06
CA ILE A 117 6.41 -12.98 10.79
C ILE A 117 7.44 -13.48 9.79
N THR A 118 7.15 -14.61 9.14
CA THR A 118 8.02 -15.16 8.09
C THR A 118 7.28 -15.23 6.77
N SER A 119 7.94 -14.79 5.70
CA SER A 119 7.40 -14.83 4.34
C SER A 119 8.49 -15.28 3.38
N ARG A 120 8.12 -16.14 2.42
CA ARG A 120 9.02 -16.76 1.46
C ARG A 120 8.55 -16.45 0.04
N ARG A 121 9.50 -16.23 -0.87
CA ARG A 121 9.24 -16.22 -2.31
C ARG A 121 10.28 -17.05 -3.03
N ARG A 122 9.81 -17.87 -3.96
CA ARG A 122 10.63 -18.68 -4.86
C ARG A 122 10.39 -18.22 -6.29
N PHE A 123 11.45 -17.91 -7.01
CA PHE A 123 11.35 -17.34 -8.34
C PHE A 123 12.41 -17.94 -9.28
N ALA A 124 12.20 -17.72 -10.57
CA ALA A 124 13.19 -17.94 -11.62
C ALA A 124 13.53 -16.61 -12.28
N PHE A 125 14.79 -16.42 -12.67
CA PHE A 125 15.20 -15.28 -13.46
C PHE A 125 14.74 -15.48 -14.92
N LEU A 126 14.34 -14.38 -15.56
CA LEU A 126 14.08 -14.34 -17.00
C LEU A 126 15.23 -13.63 -17.70
N ASP A 127 15.83 -14.28 -18.68
CA ASP A 127 16.99 -13.74 -19.39
C ASP A 127 16.69 -12.36 -19.97
N HIS A 128 17.57 -11.40 -19.67
CA HIS A 128 17.50 -10.01 -20.11
C HIS A 128 16.19 -9.30 -19.77
N THR A 129 15.54 -9.72 -18.69
CA THR A 129 14.29 -9.14 -18.23
C THR A 129 14.43 -8.72 -16.77
N PRO A 130 14.28 -7.43 -16.44
CA PRO A 130 14.20 -7.00 -15.06
C PRO A 130 12.87 -7.47 -14.46
N LEU A 131 12.93 -8.11 -13.30
CA LEU A 131 11.76 -8.59 -12.58
C LEU A 131 11.53 -7.74 -11.33
N ALA A 132 10.25 -7.55 -10.97
CA ALA A 132 9.86 -6.94 -9.71
C ALA A 132 8.94 -7.89 -8.94
N ILE A 133 9.31 -8.23 -7.71
CA ILE A 133 8.48 -9.04 -6.81
C ILE A 133 8.22 -8.30 -5.50
N GLU A 134 7.03 -8.49 -4.95
CA GLU A 134 6.64 -7.91 -3.67
C GLU A 134 6.52 -9.01 -2.60
N ILE A 135 7.10 -8.76 -1.43
CA ILE A 135 6.96 -9.62 -0.24
C ILE A 135 6.17 -8.86 0.82
N SER A 136 4.93 -9.27 1.01
CA SER A 136 4.07 -8.76 2.07
C SER A 136 4.30 -9.54 3.36
N LEU A 137 4.55 -8.81 4.44
CA LEU A 137 4.71 -9.31 5.80
C LEU A 137 3.51 -8.83 6.62
N ASP A 138 2.43 -9.62 6.56
CA ASP A 138 1.16 -9.30 7.19
C ASP A 138 1.14 -9.68 8.67
N LEU A 139 0.57 -8.82 9.53
CA LEU A 139 0.36 -9.12 10.96
C LEU A 139 -0.44 -10.41 11.21
N ASP A 140 -1.33 -10.80 10.29
CA ASP A 140 -2.10 -12.05 10.39
C ASP A 140 -1.23 -13.33 10.29
N CYS A 141 0.03 -13.15 9.89
CA CYS A 141 1.06 -14.18 9.79
C CYS A 141 1.99 -14.25 11.01
N GLU A 142 1.71 -13.48 12.07
CA GLU A 142 2.48 -13.55 13.32
C GLU A 142 2.42 -14.97 13.93
N GLY A 143 3.59 -15.57 14.19
CA GLY A 143 3.72 -16.91 14.77
C GLY A 143 3.32 -18.06 13.83
N LYS A 144 3.14 -17.78 12.53
CA LYS A 144 2.81 -18.82 11.53
C LYS A 144 4.08 -19.31 10.84
N ALA A 145 4.46 -20.55 11.16
CA ALA A 145 5.57 -21.24 10.54
C ALA A 145 5.10 -22.02 9.31
N CYS A 146 5.42 -21.51 8.12
CA CYS A 146 5.25 -22.25 6.87
C CYS A 146 6.53 -23.04 6.52
N ASP A 147 6.36 -24.14 5.77
CA ASP A 147 7.47 -25.02 5.38
C ASP A 147 8.40 -24.38 4.35
N ALA A 148 9.36 -25.15 3.82
CA ALA A 148 10.34 -24.65 2.87
C ALA A 148 9.77 -24.20 1.51
N PHE A 149 8.58 -24.66 1.15
CA PHE A 149 7.96 -24.45 -0.15
C PHE A 149 6.71 -23.56 -0.09
N THR A 150 6.23 -23.26 1.10
CA THR A 150 5.05 -22.44 1.35
C THR A 150 5.41 -21.11 2.03
N THR A 151 4.52 -20.13 1.91
CA THR A 151 4.65 -18.80 2.52
C THR A 151 3.34 -18.41 3.18
N CYS A 152 3.40 -17.63 4.25
CA CYS A 152 2.19 -17.12 4.85
C CYS A 152 1.66 -15.93 4.05
N SER A 153 0.39 -16.00 3.66
CA SER A 153 -0.37 -14.90 3.05
C SER A 153 -1.73 -14.84 3.73
N ARG A 154 -2.12 -13.66 4.24
CA ARG A 154 -3.40 -13.46 4.93
C ARG A 154 -3.70 -14.53 6.00
N GLY A 155 -2.64 -14.92 6.72
CA GLY A 155 -2.72 -15.89 7.80
C GLY A 155 -2.85 -17.36 7.38
N SER A 156 -2.65 -17.72 6.12
CA SER A 156 -2.64 -19.12 5.67
C SER A 156 -1.34 -19.43 4.90
N CYS A 157 -0.83 -20.65 5.04
CA CYS A 157 0.32 -21.09 4.24
C CYS A 157 -0.14 -21.45 2.83
N VAL A 158 0.40 -20.76 1.83
CA VAL A 158 0.15 -20.96 0.40
C VAL A 158 1.47 -21.27 -0.31
N ASP A 159 1.44 -21.73 -1.57
CA ASP A 159 2.67 -21.98 -2.32
C ASP A 159 3.52 -20.71 -2.49
N ALA A 160 4.83 -20.80 -2.20
CA ALA A 160 5.76 -19.67 -2.25
C ALA A 160 6.29 -19.35 -3.66
N ARG A 161 5.99 -20.19 -4.65
CA ARG A 161 6.40 -19.99 -6.05
C ARG A 161 5.65 -18.80 -6.64
N VAL A 162 6.40 -17.96 -7.35
CA VAL A 162 5.86 -16.92 -8.20
C VAL A 162 6.11 -17.25 -9.66
N GLU A 163 5.12 -16.93 -10.47
CA GLU A 163 5.23 -17.00 -11.92
C GLU A 163 5.36 -15.56 -12.42
N CYS A 164 6.40 -15.32 -13.21
CA CYS A 164 6.68 -14.02 -13.78
C CYS A 164 6.41 -14.07 -15.27
N GLU A 165 5.74 -13.04 -15.77
CA GLU A 165 5.48 -12.84 -17.19
C GLU A 165 6.69 -12.19 -17.88
N ALA A 166 6.72 -12.26 -19.21
CA ALA A 166 7.78 -11.64 -20.01
C ALA A 166 7.81 -10.09 -19.90
N ASN A 167 6.77 -9.47 -19.35
CA ASN A 167 6.72 -8.03 -19.07
C ASN A 167 7.39 -7.63 -17.74
N GLY A 168 7.94 -8.60 -16.99
CA GLY A 168 8.63 -8.35 -15.72
C GLY A 168 7.72 -8.30 -14.49
N THR A 169 6.41 -8.50 -14.67
CA THR A 169 5.44 -8.58 -13.56
C THR A 169 5.33 -10.02 -13.06
N CYS A 170 5.15 -10.19 -11.75
CA CYS A 170 5.05 -11.50 -11.11
C CYS A 170 3.78 -11.60 -10.26
N SER A 171 3.20 -12.79 -10.18
CA SER A 171 1.97 -13.04 -9.43
C SER A 171 2.16 -13.00 -7.90
N GLU A 172 1.04 -12.76 -7.19
CA GLU A 172 0.96 -13.00 -5.75
C GLU A 172 1.09 -14.50 -5.43
N PRO A 173 1.60 -14.88 -4.24
CA PRO A 173 1.85 -16.27 -3.93
C PRO A 173 0.50 -16.98 -3.73
N GLY A 174 0.44 -18.26 -4.08
CA GLY A 174 -0.81 -19.02 -4.06
C GLY A 174 -1.78 -18.72 -5.21
N HIS A 175 -1.46 -17.79 -6.11
CA HIS A 175 -2.24 -17.56 -7.34
C HIS A 175 -1.53 -18.20 -8.54
N SER A 176 -2.14 -19.24 -9.12
CA SER A 176 -1.74 -19.76 -10.44
C SER A 176 -2.48 -19.00 -11.54
N LEU A 177 -1.75 -18.65 -12.60
CA LEU A 177 -2.31 -17.95 -13.78
C LEU A 177 -3.38 -18.78 -14.50
N ASP A 178 -3.35 -20.10 -14.34
CA ASP A 178 -4.31 -21.00 -15.00
C ASP A 178 -5.69 -21.01 -14.31
N GLY A 179 -5.86 -20.26 -13.21
CA GLY A 179 -7.12 -20.23 -12.44
C GLY A 179 -7.47 -21.57 -11.79
N GLY A 180 -6.64 -22.60 -11.99
CA GLY A 180 -6.65 -23.82 -11.21
C GLY A 180 -6.06 -23.52 -9.84
N LEU A 181 -6.80 -23.85 -8.79
CA LEU A 181 -6.19 -24.04 -7.48
C LEU A 181 -5.09 -25.09 -7.70
N LEU A 182 -3.83 -24.72 -7.48
CA LEU A 182 -2.76 -25.70 -7.43
C LEU A 182 -3.18 -26.78 -6.43
N PRO A 183 -3.01 -28.07 -6.73
CA PRO A 183 -3.37 -29.13 -5.80
C PRO A 183 -2.74 -28.82 -4.44
N ASP A 184 -3.54 -28.89 -3.38
CA ASP A 184 -3.10 -28.61 -2.02
C ASP A 184 -1.78 -29.34 -1.73
N ALA A 185 -0.93 -28.71 -0.93
CA ALA A 185 0.40 -29.23 -0.63
C ALA A 185 0.31 -30.70 -0.16
N PRO A 186 1.11 -31.62 -0.72
CA PRO A 186 1.01 -33.05 -0.42
C PRO A 186 1.25 -33.28 1.08
N GLY A 187 0.21 -33.75 1.78
CA GLY A 187 0.29 -34.07 3.21
C GLY A 187 -0.77 -33.39 4.09
N ILE A 188 -1.60 -32.49 3.54
CA ILE A 188 -2.83 -32.08 4.22
C ILE A 188 -3.87 -33.16 3.92
N PRO A 189 -4.34 -33.95 4.90
CA PRO A 189 -5.44 -34.88 4.66
C PRO A 189 -6.64 -34.07 4.19
N ASP A 190 -7.18 -34.43 3.02
CA ASP A 190 -8.44 -33.89 2.50
C ASP A 190 -9.45 -33.88 3.64
N ALA A 191 -9.76 -32.68 4.15
CA ALA A 191 -10.89 -32.51 5.03
C ALA A 191 -12.10 -32.90 4.17
N GLY A 192 -12.61 -34.11 4.38
CA GLY A 192 -13.75 -34.64 3.65
C GLY A 192 -14.89 -33.62 3.59
N PRO A 193 -15.81 -33.77 2.63
CA PRO A 193 -16.80 -32.75 2.29
C PRO A 193 -17.44 -32.19 3.56
N ILE A 194 -17.13 -30.93 3.88
CA ILE A 194 -17.73 -30.23 4.99
C ILE A 194 -19.19 -30.01 4.59
N VAL A 195 -20.07 -30.88 5.08
CA VAL A 195 -21.50 -30.64 5.09
C VAL A 195 -21.72 -29.51 6.10
N LEU A 196 -21.60 -28.26 5.65
CA LEU A 196 -21.99 -27.09 6.43
C LEU A 196 -23.51 -27.21 6.65
N PRO A 197 -24.00 -27.31 7.90
CA PRO A 197 -25.41 -27.08 8.16
C PRO A 197 -25.71 -25.64 7.76
N ASP A 198 -26.69 -25.50 6.89
CA ASP A 198 -27.23 -24.26 6.35
C ASP A 198 -27.79 -23.38 7.49
N THR A 199 -26.91 -22.60 8.13
CA THR A 199 -27.28 -21.55 9.07
C THR A 199 -27.16 -20.23 8.34
N GLY A 200 -28.26 -19.84 7.68
CA GLY A 200 -28.42 -18.52 7.10
C GLY A 200 -28.13 -17.44 8.14
N LEU A 201 -27.00 -16.75 7.99
CA LEU A 201 -26.69 -15.53 8.72
C LEU A 201 -26.72 -14.35 7.74
N PRO A 202 -27.44 -13.26 8.08
CA PRO A 202 -27.48 -12.05 7.26
C PRO A 202 -26.14 -11.32 7.35
N MET A 203 -25.52 -11.05 6.20
CA MET A 203 -24.34 -10.19 6.09
C MET A 203 -24.78 -8.72 6.03
N ASP A 204 -24.79 -8.04 7.18
CA ASP A 204 -24.84 -6.58 7.26
C ASP A 204 -23.41 -6.03 7.39
N GLY A 205 -22.77 -5.78 6.24
CA GLY A 205 -21.48 -5.10 6.15
C GLY A 205 -21.63 -3.59 6.21
N SER A 206 -21.68 -3.01 7.41
CA SER A 206 -21.66 -1.55 7.61
C SER A 206 -20.24 -1.04 7.86
N THR A 207 -19.76 -0.17 6.96
CA THR A 207 -18.57 0.68 7.14
C THR A 207 -18.75 1.64 8.33
N PRO A 208 -17.67 2.10 9.00
CA PRO A 208 -17.78 3.05 10.10
C PRO A 208 -18.30 4.41 9.60
N ASP A 209 -19.58 4.69 9.87
CA ASP A 209 -20.22 5.98 9.66
C ASP A 209 -19.56 7.06 10.53
N LEU A 210 -18.90 8.02 9.89
CA LEU A 210 -18.38 9.24 10.54
C LEU A 210 -19.47 10.31 10.78
N CYS A 211 -20.73 9.99 10.52
CA CYS A 211 -21.85 10.79 11.02
C CYS A 211 -22.17 10.35 12.45
N PRO A 212 -22.39 11.27 13.41
CA PRO A 212 -22.83 10.89 14.75
C PRO A 212 -24.07 9.99 14.60
N ALA A 213 -23.96 8.78 15.16
CA ALA A 213 -24.90 7.68 15.02
C ALA A 213 -26.36 8.16 14.98
N ARG A 214 -27.12 7.61 14.02
CA ARG A 214 -28.59 7.64 13.89
C ARG A 214 -29.25 8.31 15.10
N LYS A 215 -29.45 9.63 15.04
CA LYS A 215 -30.25 10.30 16.05
C LYS A 215 -31.66 9.73 15.96
N THR A 216 -32.13 9.15 17.06
CA THR A 216 -33.53 8.83 17.27
C THR A 216 -34.36 10.09 17.02
N CYS A 217 -35.33 10.00 16.12
CA CYS A 217 -36.33 11.05 15.99
C CYS A 217 -37.12 11.15 17.31
N ARG A 218 -37.69 12.32 17.60
CA ARG A 218 -38.49 12.54 18.82
C ARG A 218 -39.60 11.48 18.89
N ASN A 219 -39.57 10.65 19.94
CA ASN A 219 -40.34 9.40 20.22
C ASN A 219 -39.55 8.08 20.16
N GLY A 220 -38.25 8.10 19.88
CA GLY A 220 -37.39 6.91 20.03
C GLY A 220 -37.51 5.86 18.93
N THR A 221 -38.40 6.06 17.96
CA THR A 221 -38.47 5.28 16.73
C THR A 221 -37.43 5.80 15.73
N GLY A 222 -36.45 4.97 15.38
CA GLY A 222 -35.52 5.26 14.30
C GLY A 222 -36.22 5.22 12.94
N CYS A 223 -35.76 6.04 11.99
CA CYS A 223 -36.24 5.94 10.61
C CYS A 223 -35.81 4.60 9.98
N PRO A 224 -36.62 4.03 9.06
CA PRO A 224 -36.20 2.90 8.24
C PRO A 224 -34.93 3.23 7.46
N SER A 225 -34.16 2.21 7.06
CA SER A 225 -32.79 2.35 6.50
C SER A 225 -32.64 3.22 5.25
N THR A 226 -33.75 3.63 4.64
CA THR A 226 -33.78 4.45 3.42
C THR A 226 -34.21 5.90 3.66
N GLU A 227 -34.53 6.31 4.89
CA GLU A 227 -35.07 7.63 5.20
C GLU A 227 -34.16 8.42 6.17
N LEU A 228 -33.98 9.72 5.91
CA LEU A 228 -33.28 10.63 6.82
C LEU A 228 -34.25 11.30 7.78
N CYS A 229 -33.84 11.45 9.04
CA CYS A 229 -34.58 12.20 10.06
C CYS A 229 -34.35 13.70 9.85
N CYS A 230 -35.36 14.42 9.38
CA CYS A 230 -35.30 15.87 9.17
C CYS A 230 -35.88 16.63 10.36
N LEU A 231 -35.26 17.75 10.73
CA LEU A 231 -35.79 18.72 11.69
C LEU A 231 -36.71 19.70 10.95
N LEU A 232 -37.99 19.77 11.34
CA LEU A 232 -38.91 20.80 10.87
C LEU A 232 -38.75 22.06 11.73
N SER A 233 -39.02 23.23 11.14
CA SER A 233 -38.85 24.55 11.79
C SER A 233 -39.76 24.80 12.99
N ASP A 234 -40.77 23.96 13.18
CA ASP A 234 -41.68 23.91 14.35
C ASP A 234 -41.59 22.50 14.97
N PRO A 235 -41.77 22.32 16.30
CA PRO A 235 -41.02 21.37 17.14
C PRO A 235 -41.34 19.88 16.89
N GLY A 236 -41.00 19.38 15.71
CA GLY A 236 -41.18 18.02 15.25
C GLY A 236 -40.03 17.55 14.36
N THR A 237 -39.68 16.28 14.49
CA THR A 237 -38.81 15.55 13.57
C THR A 237 -39.66 14.62 12.73
N SER A 238 -39.41 14.53 11.43
CA SER A 238 -40.12 13.60 10.53
C SER A 238 -39.10 12.85 9.66
N CYS A 239 -39.37 11.58 9.36
CA CYS A 239 -38.59 10.81 8.40
C CYS A 239 -39.02 11.22 6.99
N SER A 240 -38.07 11.67 6.16
CA SER A 240 -38.35 12.01 4.76
C SER A 240 -37.80 10.92 3.85
N GLY A 241 -38.69 10.33 3.05
CA GLY A 241 -38.34 9.45 1.95
C GLY A 241 -37.65 10.22 0.82
N THR A 242 -36.67 9.59 0.17
CA THR A 242 -35.88 10.13 -0.94
C THR A 242 -36.67 10.36 -2.24
N SER A 243 -37.97 10.08 -2.28
CA SER A 243 -38.77 10.06 -3.51
C SER A 243 -39.77 11.21 -3.69
N GLY A 244 -39.86 12.17 -2.76
CA GLY A 244 -40.73 13.34 -2.89
C GLY A 244 -39.97 14.61 -2.55
N GLY A 245 -40.01 15.62 -3.42
CA GLY A 245 -39.27 16.90 -3.33
C GLY A 245 -39.64 17.82 -2.15
N GLY A 246 -39.66 17.29 -0.93
CA GLY A 246 -39.68 18.06 0.31
C GLY A 246 -38.28 18.57 0.62
N SER A 247 -38.10 19.89 0.60
CA SER A 247 -36.84 20.55 0.95
C SER A 247 -36.54 20.39 2.44
N CYS A 248 -35.92 19.28 2.84
CA CYS A 248 -35.17 19.25 4.07
C CYS A 248 -33.99 20.23 3.93
N ALA A 249 -34.13 21.45 4.45
CA ALA A 249 -33.07 22.45 4.51
C ALA A 249 -32.03 22.09 5.59
N VAL A 250 -31.63 20.82 5.67
CA VAL A 250 -30.58 20.38 6.58
C VAL A 250 -29.28 20.40 5.78
N LYS A 251 -28.32 21.22 6.23
CA LYS A 251 -26.91 21.06 5.91
C LYS A 251 -26.53 19.59 6.18
N GLY A 252 -26.54 18.77 5.14
CA GLY A 252 -26.33 17.33 5.26
C GLY A 252 -24.90 17.05 5.70
N CYS A 253 -24.73 16.20 6.70
CA CYS A 253 -23.42 15.68 7.04
C CYS A 253 -22.88 14.87 5.87
N CYS A 254 -21.62 15.06 5.53
CA CYS A 254 -20.99 14.46 4.37
C CYS A 254 -19.64 13.87 4.76
N ALA A 255 -19.26 12.75 4.17
CA ALA A 255 -17.92 12.16 4.33
C ALA A 255 -17.02 12.47 3.12
N SER A 256 -17.63 12.87 2.01
CA SER A 256 -16.99 13.26 0.76
C SER A 256 -17.95 14.16 -0.03
N ASP A 257 -17.52 14.63 -1.20
CA ASP A 257 -18.35 15.45 -2.09
C ASP A 257 -19.44 14.64 -2.82
N VAL A 258 -19.29 13.32 -2.91
CA VAL A 258 -20.22 12.41 -3.61
C VAL A 258 -21.66 12.52 -3.10
N PRO A 259 -21.94 12.56 -1.78
CA PRO A 259 -23.30 12.76 -1.28
C PRO A 259 -23.83 14.19 -1.41
N CYS A 260 -23.02 15.17 -1.82
CA CYS A 260 -23.47 16.56 -1.90
C CYS A 260 -24.23 16.87 -3.20
N PRO A 261 -25.25 17.76 -3.17
CA PRO A 261 -25.94 18.20 -4.38
C PRO A 261 -24.98 18.82 -5.39
N ALA A 262 -25.30 18.73 -6.69
CA ALA A 262 -24.50 19.34 -7.74
C ALA A 262 -24.24 20.83 -7.45
N GLY A 263 -22.96 21.23 -7.44
CA GLY A 263 -22.52 22.59 -7.09
C GLY A 263 -22.28 22.83 -5.58
N SER A 264 -22.37 21.80 -4.74
CA SER A 264 -21.98 21.82 -3.33
C SER A 264 -20.77 20.93 -3.08
N GLU A 265 -19.97 21.28 -2.06
CA GLU A 265 -18.78 20.55 -1.61
C GLU A 265 -18.86 20.31 -0.10
N CYS A 266 -18.22 19.24 0.38
CA CYS A 266 -18.23 18.80 1.76
C CYS A 266 -17.18 19.52 2.58
N CYS A 267 -17.62 20.28 3.59
CA CYS A 267 -16.76 21.21 4.33
C CYS A 267 -16.79 20.94 5.82
N ALA A 268 -15.59 20.85 6.43
CA ALA A 268 -15.42 20.71 7.87
C ALA A 268 -15.38 22.08 8.54
N GLU A 269 -16.49 22.52 9.15
CA GLU A 269 -16.54 23.71 10.01
C GLU A 269 -16.77 23.28 11.46
N SER A 270 -15.93 23.76 12.38
CA SER A 270 -16.10 23.54 13.83
C SER A 270 -16.26 22.07 14.27
N GLY A 271 -15.62 21.14 13.55
CA GLY A 271 -15.67 19.71 13.86
C GLY A 271 -16.90 18.96 13.32
N GLN A 272 -17.72 19.59 12.47
CA GLN A 272 -18.78 18.94 11.71
C GLN A 272 -18.55 19.12 10.21
N THR A 273 -18.77 18.05 9.45
CA THR A 273 -18.77 18.11 7.99
C THR A 273 -20.16 18.45 7.49
N THR A 274 -20.30 19.43 6.59
CA THR A 274 -21.59 19.79 5.98
C THR A 274 -21.41 20.14 4.50
N CYS A 275 -22.37 19.77 3.66
CA CYS A 275 -22.39 20.23 2.27
C CYS A 275 -22.69 21.74 2.22
N VAL A 276 -21.81 22.52 1.61
CA VAL A 276 -21.97 23.96 1.37
C VAL A 276 -21.80 24.25 -0.13
N ALA A 277 -22.40 25.32 -0.64
CA ALA A 277 -22.23 25.71 -2.04
C ALA A 277 -20.75 26.01 -2.35
N GLY A 278 -20.25 25.57 -3.52
CA GLY A 278 -18.83 25.39 -3.88
C GLY A 278 -17.86 26.59 -3.80
N THR A 279 -18.29 27.73 -3.27
CA THR A 279 -17.44 28.90 -3.00
C THR A 279 -17.48 29.34 -1.54
N ALA A 280 -18.30 28.71 -0.70
CA ALA A 280 -18.50 29.07 0.70
C ALA A 280 -17.58 28.30 1.66
N CYS A 281 -16.80 27.33 1.15
CA CYS A 281 -15.89 26.54 1.94
C CYS A 281 -14.59 27.33 2.22
N THR A 282 -14.52 28.02 3.36
CA THR A 282 -13.27 28.66 3.82
C THR A 282 -12.35 27.71 4.58
N ALA A 283 -12.84 26.51 4.94
CA ALA A 283 -12.06 25.47 5.61
C ALA A 283 -11.33 24.55 4.60
N PRO A 284 -10.20 23.92 4.98
CA PRO A 284 -9.52 22.96 4.12
C PRO A 284 -10.43 21.78 3.76
N ARG A 285 -10.46 21.40 2.47
CA ARG A 285 -11.29 20.29 1.95
C ARG A 285 -10.73 18.95 2.38
N LEU A 286 -11.59 18.04 2.84
CA LEU A 286 -11.23 16.65 3.12
C LEU A 286 -11.12 15.86 1.81
N CYS A 287 -10.21 14.92 1.76
CA CYS A 287 -10.03 14.03 0.61
C CYS A 287 -9.77 12.60 1.04
N ALA A 288 -10.19 11.64 0.23
CA ALA A 288 -9.77 10.24 0.36
C ALA A 288 -8.64 9.93 -0.63
N THR A 289 -8.65 10.61 -1.78
CA THR A 289 -7.72 10.43 -2.89
C THR A 289 -7.37 11.78 -3.52
N GLY A 290 -6.35 11.82 -4.39
CA GLY A 290 -6.02 13.03 -5.16
C GLY A 290 -7.13 13.48 -6.12
N ALA A 291 -8.07 12.61 -6.47
CA ALA A 291 -9.18 12.95 -7.37
C ALA A 291 -10.27 13.81 -6.70
N ASP A 292 -10.31 13.82 -5.37
CA ASP A 292 -11.23 14.65 -4.59
C ASP A 292 -10.78 16.12 -4.54
N CYS A 293 -9.53 16.39 -4.91
CA CYS A 293 -8.90 17.71 -4.84
C CYS A 293 -9.06 18.50 -6.14
N ARG A 294 -8.94 19.84 -6.05
CA ARG A 294 -8.98 20.69 -7.24
C ARG A 294 -7.73 20.46 -8.08
N ALA A 295 -7.81 20.81 -9.37
CA ALA A 295 -6.64 20.77 -10.25
C ALA A 295 -5.50 21.60 -9.65
N GLY A 296 -4.37 20.95 -9.35
CA GLY A 296 -3.20 21.57 -8.72
C GLY A 296 -3.09 21.39 -7.20
N GLU A 297 -4.04 20.72 -6.55
CA GLU A 297 -3.95 20.33 -5.14
C GLU A 297 -3.54 18.85 -4.99
N VAL A 298 -2.95 18.49 -3.84
CA VAL A 298 -2.61 17.12 -3.47
C VAL A 298 -3.28 16.74 -2.16
N CYS A 299 -3.76 15.49 -2.07
CA CYS A 299 -4.38 14.96 -0.87
C CYS A 299 -3.31 14.53 0.14
N SER A 300 -3.15 15.27 1.24
CA SER A 300 -2.07 15.07 2.23
C SER A 300 -2.57 15.26 3.67
N PRO A 301 -1.96 14.58 4.66
CA PRO A 301 -2.27 14.80 6.07
C PRO A 301 -1.82 16.20 6.52
N LEU A 302 -2.63 16.90 7.30
CA LEU A 302 -2.31 18.24 7.80
C LEU A 302 -1.16 18.17 8.82
N LEU A 303 0.06 18.57 8.41
CA LEU A 303 1.21 18.68 9.29
C LEU A 303 0.96 19.80 10.31
N GLY A 304 0.64 19.45 11.56
CA GLY A 304 0.55 20.40 12.68
C GLY A 304 -0.84 20.61 13.31
N ALA A 305 -1.88 19.86 12.92
CA ALA A 305 -3.14 19.89 13.66
C ALA A 305 -2.98 19.23 15.04
N PRO A 306 -3.49 19.82 16.14
CA PRO A 306 -3.47 19.17 17.44
C PRO A 306 -4.28 17.87 17.36
N LEU A 307 -3.67 16.75 17.78
CA LEU A 307 -4.35 15.45 17.88
C LEU A 307 -5.53 15.60 18.85
N LEU A 308 -6.73 15.76 18.31
CA LEU A 308 -7.97 15.67 19.07
C LEU A 308 -8.06 14.24 19.59
N SER A 309 -7.78 14.07 20.88
CA SER A 309 -7.83 12.80 21.59
C SER A 309 -9.27 12.26 21.60
N ALA A 310 -9.59 11.45 20.60
CA ALA A 310 -10.77 10.60 20.65
C ALA A 310 -10.46 9.43 21.60
N ARG A 311 -11.11 9.40 22.77
CA ARG A 311 -11.11 8.23 23.66
C ARG A 311 -11.90 7.09 23.00
N GLY A 312 -11.23 6.35 22.13
CA GLY A 312 -11.72 5.12 21.52
C GLY A 312 -10.51 4.24 21.20
N ASN A 313 -10.57 2.96 21.55
CA ASN A 313 -9.43 2.03 21.55
C ASN A 313 -9.05 1.54 20.13
N GLY A 314 -9.20 2.39 19.11
CA GLY A 314 -8.88 2.12 17.72
C GLY A 314 -8.22 3.34 17.09
N THR A 315 -7.02 3.16 16.56
CA THR A 315 -6.28 4.17 15.81
C THR A 315 -6.93 4.39 14.44
N LEU A 316 -7.89 5.32 14.37
CA LEU A 316 -8.38 5.79 13.08
C LEU A 316 -7.27 6.58 12.37
N PRO A 317 -7.06 6.38 11.06
CA PRO A 317 -6.08 7.16 10.31
C PRO A 317 -6.43 8.66 10.40
N PRO A 318 -5.43 9.56 10.45
CA PRO A 318 -5.69 10.99 10.47
C PRO A 318 -6.41 11.41 9.19
N PRO A 319 -7.37 12.34 9.24
CA PRO A 319 -8.04 12.85 8.06
C PRO A 319 -7.02 13.49 7.09
N LEU A 320 -7.18 13.22 5.79
CA LEU A 320 -6.40 13.85 4.72
C LEU A 320 -7.13 15.09 4.20
N TYR A 321 -6.35 16.09 3.78
CA TYR A 321 -6.86 17.35 3.26
C TYR A 321 -6.21 17.71 1.92
N CYS A 322 -6.95 18.38 1.06
CA CYS A 322 -6.41 18.95 -0.18
C CYS A 322 -5.55 20.17 0.15
N MET A 323 -4.27 20.13 -0.23
CA MET A 323 -3.32 21.23 -0.04
C MET A 323 -2.67 21.63 -1.37
N GLN A 324 -2.40 22.92 -1.54
CA GLN A 324 -1.58 23.40 -2.66
C GLN A 324 -0.10 23.03 -2.41
N PRO A 325 0.60 22.42 -3.38
CA PRO A 325 1.99 21.99 -3.24
C PRO A 325 2.98 23.17 -3.11
N ASP A 326 2.58 24.39 -3.46
CA ASP A 326 3.44 25.56 -3.49
C ASP A 326 3.28 26.45 -2.24
N GLY A 327 3.86 26.01 -1.12
CA GLY A 327 4.62 26.86 -0.19
C GLY A 327 3.98 28.13 0.39
N GLY A 328 2.66 28.20 0.57
CA GLY A 328 1.97 29.35 1.19
C GLY A 328 1.50 29.12 2.62
N GLY A 329 2.28 28.45 3.48
CA GLY A 329 1.93 28.33 4.90
C GLY A 329 1.85 29.71 5.59
N PRO A 330 0.99 29.91 6.59
CA PRO A 330 0.93 31.17 7.33
C PRO A 330 2.29 31.43 8.00
N VAL A 331 2.88 32.58 7.67
CA VAL A 331 4.17 33.02 8.22
C VAL A 331 4.02 33.27 9.72
N VAL A 332 4.36 32.28 10.54
CA VAL A 332 4.70 32.49 11.95
C VAL A 332 6.19 32.82 12.00
N ARG A 333 6.51 34.10 12.17
CA ARG A 333 7.86 34.56 12.44
C ARG A 333 8.24 34.16 13.86
N ASP A 334 9.13 33.20 14.02
CA ASP A 334 9.97 33.10 15.21
C ASP A 334 11.37 32.55 14.88
N GLY A 335 12.34 33.04 15.65
CA GLY A 335 13.77 33.13 15.32
C GLY A 335 14.51 31.80 15.13
N GLY A 336 15.50 31.85 14.23
CA GLY A 336 16.26 30.69 13.78
C GLY A 336 17.35 30.20 14.71
N VAL A 337 17.77 28.95 14.45
CA VAL A 337 19.09 28.39 14.77
C VAL A 337 19.44 27.39 13.66
N SER A 338 20.53 27.63 12.95
CA SER A 338 21.16 26.68 12.02
C SER A 338 21.88 25.57 12.78
N VAL A 339 21.75 24.32 12.33
CA VAL A 339 22.70 23.25 12.65
C VAL A 339 23.16 22.59 11.35
N ALA A 340 24.46 22.47 11.23
CA ALA A 340 25.20 22.08 10.04
C ALA A 340 25.26 20.56 9.82
N ASP A 341 25.40 20.24 8.54
CA ASP A 341 25.80 19.00 7.88
C ASP A 341 26.81 18.12 8.63
N ALA A 342 26.55 16.80 8.66
CA ALA A 342 27.55 15.78 8.92
C ALA A 342 27.30 14.57 7.99
N GLY A 343 28.09 14.49 6.93
CA GLY A 343 28.14 13.35 6.02
C GLY A 343 28.84 12.14 6.65
N VAL A 344 28.30 10.95 6.41
CA VAL A 344 28.89 9.66 6.77
C VAL A 344 29.28 8.92 5.50
N ALA A 345 30.57 8.62 5.37
CA ALA A 345 31.13 7.79 4.31
C ALA A 345 30.98 6.29 4.66
N VAL A 346 30.55 5.49 3.69
CA VAL A 346 30.50 4.02 3.79
C VAL A 346 31.74 3.45 3.11
N ALA A 347 32.54 2.69 3.86
CA ALA A 347 33.62 1.86 3.34
C ALA A 347 33.06 0.48 2.97
N VAL A 348 33.40 0.00 1.78
CA VAL A 348 33.12 -1.34 1.27
C VAL A 348 34.39 -2.19 1.40
N PRO A 349 34.34 -3.44 1.90
CA PRO A 349 35.47 -4.36 1.86
C PRO A 349 35.76 -4.90 0.45
#